data_AF-A0A0Q9QSS9-F1
#
_entry.id   AF-A0A0Q9QSS9-F1
#
_cell.length_a   1.000
_cell.length_b   1.000
_cell.length_c   1.000
_cell.angle_alpha   90.00
_cell.angle_beta   90.00
_cell.angle_gamma   90.00
#
_symmetry.space_group_name_H-M   'P 1'
#
loop_
_entity.id
_entity.type
_entity.pdbx_description
1 polymer ?
#
loop_
_entity_poly.entity_id
_entity_poly.type
_entity_poly.pdbx_seq_one_letter_code
_entity_poly.pdbx_strand_id
1 'polypeptide(L)'
;MSIGLEEHYKKNFIGLINTYIRMVNDSDKYDYIGKGIINNEWNSQIKNNGSTFVAILTVNGKKRHMNFEEYEWKTKNPNIYVKMRFGDLL
;
A
#
# COMPACT_ATOMS: atom_id res chain seq x y z
N MET A 1 -19.59 3.39 15.46
CA MET A 1 -18.93 2.48 14.51
C MET A 1 -18.07 1.54 15.34
N SER A 2 -18.23 0.22 15.27
CA SER A 2 -17.49 -0.69 16.16
C SER A 2 -16.01 -0.67 15.78
N ILE A 3 -15.15 -0.40 16.78
CA ILE A 3 -13.69 -0.29 16.63
C ILE A 3 -13.11 -1.51 15.88
N GLY A 4 -13.72 -2.69 16.04
CA GLY A 4 -13.28 -3.92 15.38
C GLY A 4 -13.43 -3.95 13.86
N LEU A 5 -14.42 -3.27 13.27
CA LEU A 5 -14.61 -3.28 11.82
C LEU A 5 -13.56 -2.41 11.12
N GLU A 6 -13.24 -1.25 11.68
CA GLU A 6 -12.20 -0.37 11.15
C GLU A 6 -10.80 -1.00 11.25
N GLU A 7 -10.50 -1.62 12.39
CA GLU A 7 -9.26 -2.39 12.55
C GLU A 7 -9.17 -3.55 11.55
N HIS A 8 -10.29 -4.22 11.26
CA HIS A 8 -10.33 -5.27 10.24
C HIS A 8 -9.97 -4.73 8.85
N TYR A 9 -10.60 -3.62 8.42
CA TYR A 9 -10.26 -2.98 7.15
C TYR A 9 -8.80 -2.57 7.09
N LYS A 10 -8.29 -1.94 8.17
CA LYS A 10 -6.89 -1.51 8.26
C LYS A 10 -5.92 -2.68 8.11
N LYS A 11 -6.13 -3.78 8.84
CA LYS A 11 -5.29 -4.99 8.78
C LYS A 11 -5.32 -5.61 7.40
N ASN A 12 -6.50 -5.72 6.79
CA ASN A 12 -6.65 -6.24 5.44
C ASN A 12 -5.88 -5.38 4.43
N PHE A 13 -6.02 -4.05 4.52
CA PHE A 13 -5.36 -3.13 3.61
C PHE A 13 -3.84 -3.14 3.74
N ILE A 14 -3.31 -3.23 4.97
CA ILE A 14 -1.87 -3.42 5.24
C ILE A 14 -1.38 -4.73 4.64
N GLY A 15 -2.12 -5.82 4.82
CA GLY A 15 -1.80 -7.12 4.23
C GLY A 15 -1.72 -7.07 2.70
N LEU A 16 -2.67 -6.38 2.07
CA LEU A 16 -2.69 -6.17 0.63
C LEU A 16 -1.46 -5.38 0.16
N ILE A 17 -1.13 -4.27 0.80
CA ILE A 17 0.07 -3.47 0.48
C ILE A 17 1.33 -4.33 0.61
N ASN A 18 1.47 -5.11 1.68
CA ASN A 18 2.60 -6.03 1.86
C ASN A 18 2.74 -7.04 0.72
N THR A 19 1.61 -7.59 0.25
CA THR A 19 1.60 -8.51 -0.90
C THR A 19 2.11 -7.82 -2.16
N TYR A 20 1.66 -6.60 -2.44
CA TYR A 20 2.12 -5.85 -3.62
C TYR A 20 3.61 -5.50 -3.54
N ILE A 21 4.11 -5.07 -2.37
CA ILE A 21 5.54 -4.83 -2.18
C ILE A 21 6.36 -6.08 -2.51
N ARG A 22 5.93 -7.26 -2.01
CA ARG A 22 6.58 -8.53 -2.33
C ARG A 22 6.52 -8.85 -3.82
N MET A 23 5.36 -8.73 -4.45
CA MET A 23 5.19 -8.99 -5.89
C MET A 23 6.11 -8.10 -6.74
N VAL A 24 6.19 -6.81 -6.42
CA VAL A 24 7.09 -5.87 -7.11
C VAL A 24 8.55 -6.30 -6.92
N ASN A 25 8.98 -6.51 -5.68
CA ASN A 25 10.36 -6.87 -5.39
C ASN A 25 10.75 -8.27 -5.89
N ASP A 26 9.82 -9.23 -5.94
CA ASP A 26 10.08 -10.57 -6.47
C ASP A 26 10.10 -10.59 -8.00
N SER A 27 9.19 -9.87 -8.67
CA SER A 27 9.24 -9.68 -10.12
C SER A 27 10.58 -9.10 -10.54
N ASP A 28 11.15 -8.24 -9.69
CA ASP A 28 12.39 -7.59 -10.00
C ASP A 28 13.64 -8.46 -9.89
N LYS A 29 13.67 -9.45 -8.98
CA LYS A 29 14.80 -10.38 -8.87
C LYS A 29 15.13 -11.07 -10.20
N TYR A 30 14.18 -11.10 -11.12
CA TYR A 30 14.29 -11.72 -12.45
C TYR A 30 14.42 -10.70 -13.59
N ASP A 31 14.39 -9.39 -13.32
CA ASP A 31 14.58 -8.33 -14.30
C ASP A 31 16.02 -7.79 -14.23
N TYR A 32 16.74 -7.78 -15.35
CA TYR A 32 18.13 -7.29 -15.43
C TYR A 32 18.24 -5.78 -15.12
N ILE A 33 17.10 -5.07 -15.11
CA ILE A 33 17.00 -3.63 -14.82
C ILE A 33 16.98 -3.33 -13.32
N GLY A 34 16.75 -4.32 -12.43
CA GLY A 34 17.01 -4.17 -10.99
C GLY A 34 16.20 -3.06 -10.29
N LYS A 35 14.90 -3.11 -10.40
CA LYS A 35 13.87 -2.39 -9.65
C LYS A 35 13.37 -3.08 -8.35
N GLY A 36 14.25 -3.65 -7.52
CA GLY A 36 13.97 -4.04 -6.14
C GLY A 36 13.84 -2.78 -5.29
N ILE A 37 12.91 -1.92 -5.70
CA ILE A 37 12.94 -0.48 -5.44
C ILE A 37 12.29 -0.15 -4.12
N ILE A 38 11.35 -0.99 -3.65
CA ILE A 38 10.55 -0.68 -2.48
C ILE A 38 11.19 -1.30 -1.25
N ASN A 39 11.61 -0.48 -0.29
CA ASN A 39 12.05 -0.97 1.01
C ASN A 39 10.87 -1.69 1.70
N ASN A 40 11.12 -2.91 2.18
CA ASN A 40 10.14 -3.70 2.92
C ASN A 40 9.76 -3.06 4.26
N GLU A 41 10.59 -2.14 4.76
CA GLU A 41 10.26 -1.26 5.89
C GLU A 41 9.42 -0.07 5.41
N TRP A 42 8.11 -0.15 5.68
CA TRP A 42 7.16 0.92 5.39
C TRP A 42 6.24 1.19 6.57
N ASN A 43 5.55 2.33 6.55
CA ASN A 43 4.63 2.72 7.62
C ASN A 43 3.29 3.21 7.08
N SER A 44 2.24 3.14 7.90
CA SER A 44 0.92 3.67 7.60
C SER A 44 0.43 4.66 8.65
N GLN A 45 -0.39 5.62 8.22
CA GLN A 45 -1.12 6.51 9.10
C GLN A 45 -2.53 6.74 8.56
N ILE A 46 -3.48 7.04 9.44
CA ILE A 46 -4.84 7.43 9.06
C ILE A 46 -5.00 8.92 9.35
N LYS A 47 -5.42 9.70 8.35
CA LYS A 47 -5.63 11.15 8.42
C LYS A 47 -7.11 11.49 8.23
N ASN A 48 -7.44 12.78 8.38
CA ASN A 48 -8.77 13.32 8.09
C ASN A 48 -9.87 12.59 8.87
N ASN A 49 -9.70 12.49 10.19
CA ASN A 49 -10.67 11.85 11.11
C ASN A 49 -11.03 10.40 10.75
N GLY A 50 -10.13 9.64 10.15
CA GLY A 50 -10.41 8.24 9.80
C GLY A 50 -10.71 8.01 8.32
N SER A 51 -10.73 9.04 7.48
CA SER A 51 -11.14 8.88 6.08
C SER A 51 -9.98 8.48 5.16
N THR A 52 -8.77 9.00 5.38
CA THR A 52 -7.66 8.79 4.43
C THR A 52 -6.59 7.87 5.02
N PHE A 53 -6.39 6.70 4.42
CA PHE A 53 -5.25 5.83 4.72
C PHE A 53 -4.04 6.28 3.90
N VAL A 54 -2.90 6.48 4.55
CA VAL A 54 -1.66 6.90 3.90
C VAL A 54 -0.61 5.82 4.09
N ALA A 55 -0.16 5.21 2.99
CA ALA A 55 1.01 4.35 2.97
C ALA A 55 2.27 5.18 2.66
N ILE A 56 3.29 5.00 3.49
CA ILE A 56 4.56 5.72 3.40
C ILE A 56 5.64 4.71 3.07
N LEU A 57 6.05 4.69 1.79
CA LEU A 57 7.03 3.75 1.28
C LEU A 57 8.35 4.46 0.96
N THR A 58 9.44 3.72 0.93
CA THR A 58 10.70 4.19 0.32
C THR A 58 10.90 3.45 -0.98
N VAL A 59 10.84 4.18 -2.10
CA VAL A 59 10.96 3.66 -3.47
C VAL A 59 12.21 4.27 -4.09
N ASN A 60 13.20 3.45 -4.47
CA ASN A 60 14.49 3.93 -4.99
C ASN A 60 15.20 4.92 -4.05
N GLY A 61 15.20 4.63 -2.75
CA GLY A 61 15.75 5.53 -1.73
C GLY A 61 14.97 6.83 -1.53
N LYS A 62 13.85 7.04 -2.25
CA LYS A 62 12.99 8.22 -2.13
C LYS A 62 11.69 7.88 -1.41
N LYS A 63 11.36 8.70 -0.41
CA LYS A 63 10.10 8.56 0.31
C LYS A 63 8.91 8.93 -0.59
N ARG A 64 7.90 8.07 -0.64
CA ARG A 64 6.66 8.24 -1.39
C ARG A 64 5.47 8.09 -0.44
N HIS A 65 4.45 8.91 -0.67
CA HIS A 65 3.19 8.87 0.06
C HIS A 65 2.09 8.44 -0.90
N MET A 66 1.39 7.37 -0.57
CA MET A 66 0.21 6.92 -1.29
C MET A 66 -1.01 7.12 -0.42
N ASN A 67 -1.91 7.96 -0.90
CA ASN A 67 -3.16 8.25 -0.21
C ASN A 67 -4.28 7.41 -0.81
N PHE A 68 -5.12 6.88 0.09
CA PHE A 68 -6.29 6.10 -0.23
C PHE A 68 -7.48 6.68 0.54
N GLU A 69 -8.49 7.12 -0.20
CA GLU A 69 -9.74 7.61 0.36
C GLU A 69 -10.54 6.47 0.99
N GLU A 70 -11.49 6.81 1.86
CA GLU A 70 -12.21 5.84 2.68
C GLU A 70 -12.85 4.72 1.86
N TYR A 71 -13.46 5.09 0.73
CA TYR A 71 -14.09 4.15 -0.20
C TYR A 71 -13.09 3.23 -0.91
N GLU A 72 -11.79 3.53 -0.88
CA GLU A 72 -10.74 2.74 -1.52
C GLU A 72 -10.14 1.71 -0.57
N TRP A 73 -10.06 2.02 0.73
CA TRP A 73 -9.48 1.13 1.73
C TRP A 73 -10.50 0.40 2.62
N LYS A 74 -11.75 0.88 2.70
CA LYS A 74 -12.88 0.20 3.36
C LYS A 74 -13.84 -0.52 2.38
N THR A 75 -13.48 -0.66 1.11
CA THR A 75 -14.29 -1.40 0.12
C THR A 75 -14.15 -2.92 0.24
N LYS A 76 -15.06 -3.66 -0.41
CA LYS A 76 -14.97 -5.11 -0.62
C LYS A 76 -13.85 -5.51 -1.58
N ASN A 77 -13.39 -4.60 -2.45
CA ASN A 77 -12.34 -4.88 -3.43
C ASN A 77 -11.22 -3.83 -3.42
N PRO A 78 -10.43 -3.75 -2.33
CA PRO A 78 -9.34 -2.78 -2.21
C PRO A 78 -8.17 -3.05 -3.18
N ASN A 79 -8.11 -4.27 -3.73
CA ASN A 79 -7.06 -4.74 -4.62
C ASN A 79 -6.89 -3.85 -5.86
N ILE A 80 -7.99 -3.39 -6.46
CA ILE A 80 -7.97 -2.54 -7.66
C ILE A 80 -7.23 -1.23 -7.37
N TYR A 81 -7.54 -0.59 -6.24
CA TYR A 81 -6.95 0.70 -5.89
C TYR A 81 -5.47 0.59 -5.55
N VAL A 82 -5.08 -0.45 -4.79
CA VAL A 82 -3.66 -0.70 -4.48
C VAL A 82 -2.89 -1.00 -5.76
N LYS A 83 -3.44 -1.85 -6.65
CA LYS A 83 -2.83 -2.15 -7.96
C LYS A 83 -2.56 -0.90 -8.77
N MET A 84 -3.55 0.00 -8.87
CA MET A 84 -3.41 1.25 -9.63
C MET A 84 -2.25 2.09 -9.11
N ARG A 85 -2.19 2.35 -7.79
CA ARG A 85 -1.09 3.16 -7.22
C ARG A 85 0.28 2.49 -7.37
N PHE A 86 0.37 1.18 -7.19
CA PHE A 86 1.64 0.47 -7.36
C PHE A 86 2.09 0.41 -8.83
N GLY A 87 1.13 0.36 -9.77
CA GLY A 87 1.41 0.52 -11.20
C GLY A 87 2.04 1.88 -11.53
N ASP A 88 1.57 2.95 -10.89
CA ASP A 88 2.12 4.31 -11.09
C ASP A 88 3.54 4.50 -10.50
N LEU A 89 4.03 3.56 -9.68
CA LEU A 89 5.36 3.62 -9.07
C LEU A 89 6.45 2.95 -9.91
N LEU A 90 6.07 2.09 -10.87
CA LEU A 90 6.96 1.25 -11.68
C LEU A 90 7.23 1.85 -13.05
#